data_AF-A0A3D0DJB1-F1
#
_entry.id   AF-A0A3D0DJB1-F1
#
_cell.length_a   1.000
_cell.length_b   1.000
_cell.length_c   1.000
_cell.angle_alpha   90.00
_cell.angle_beta   90.00
_cell.angle_gamma   90.00
#
_symmetry.space_group_name_H-M   'P 1'
#
loop_
_entity.id
_entity.type
_entity.pdbx_description
1 polymer ?
#
loop_
_entity_poly.entity_id
_entity_poly.type
_entity_poly.pdbx_seq_one_letter_code
_entity_poly.pdbx_strand_id
1 'polypeptide(L)'
;MSKARQKRLSEARKWFEAQNFTDESHIVKAYRVRFNVDNNCAMKELCMLNVLSPEKQKAYEDILKAKAAKKRKKKQPEPEYDNSFQNDTFYFIAGYTSGGAPYGITWDEADEKGLSNPD
;
A
#
# COMPACT_ATOMS: atom_id res chain seq x y z
N MET A 1 23.57 -4.38 11.56
CA MET A 1 23.96 -3.73 10.29
C MET A 1 25.00 -4.59 9.59
N SER A 2 24.97 -4.72 8.26
CA SER A 2 26.04 -5.40 7.51
C SER A 2 27.34 -4.58 7.53
N LYS A 3 28.50 -5.25 7.57
CA LYS A 3 29.83 -4.60 7.48
C LYS A 3 29.95 -3.67 6.26
N ALA A 4 29.35 -4.05 5.13
CA ALA A 4 29.34 -3.23 3.91
C ALA A 4 28.58 -1.91 4.10
N ARG A 5 27.48 -1.94 4.86
CA ARG A 5 26.68 -0.74 5.18
C ARG A 5 27.44 0.20 6.12
N GLN A 6 28.13 -0.36 7.11
CA GLN A 6 28.95 0.41 8.04
C GLN A 6 30.09 1.16 7.33
N LYS A 7 30.82 0.46 6.44
CA LYS A 7 31.86 1.10 5.62
C LYS A 7 31.30 2.25 4.80
N ARG A 8 30.18 2.02 4.10
CA ARG A 8 29.50 3.06 3.32
C ARG A 8 29.09 4.27 4.17
N LEU A 9 28.52 4.07 5.36
CA LEU A 9 28.14 5.17 6.25
C LEU A 9 29.36 5.99 6.70
N SER A 10 30.49 5.33 6.97
CA SER A 10 31.74 6.02 7.33
C SER A 10 32.32 6.85 6.18
N GLU A 11 32.27 6.34 4.95
CA GLU A 11 32.70 7.06 3.74
C GLU A 11 31.74 8.21 3.39
N ALA A 12 30.44 7.97 3.53
CA ALA A 12 29.40 8.96 3.33
C ALA A 12 29.61 10.19 4.22
N ARG A 13 29.93 9.98 5.50
CA ARG A 13 30.16 11.09 6.43
C ARG A 13 31.30 12.00 5.99
N LYS A 14 32.44 11.42 5.61
CA LYS A 14 33.59 12.16 5.06
C LYS A 14 33.24 12.87 3.74
N TRP A 15 32.45 12.21 2.89
CA TRP A 15 32.01 12.78 1.62
C TRP A 15 31.07 13.98 1.82
N PHE A 16 30.19 13.93 2.82
CA PHE A 16 29.33 15.06 3.18
C PHE A 16 30.12 16.28 3.66
N GLU A 17 31.12 16.05 4.52
CA GLU A 17 32.03 17.11 4.98
C GLU A 17 32.79 17.75 3.81
N ALA A 18 33.14 16.99 2.77
CA ALA A 18 33.86 17.49 1.59
C ALA A 18 32.97 18.19 0.54
N GLN A 19 31.67 17.89 0.48
CA GLN A 19 30.79 18.37 -0.60
C GLN A 19 30.06 19.67 -0.28
N ASN A 20 30.05 20.11 0.98
CA ASN A 20 29.46 21.38 1.42
C ASN A 20 28.08 21.67 0.79
N PHE A 21 27.16 20.72 0.91
CA PHE A 21 25.83 20.80 0.29
C PHE A 21 25.07 22.04 0.76
N THR A 22 24.64 22.85 -0.21
CA THR A 22 23.86 24.08 0.02
C THR A 22 22.35 23.84 0.00
N ASP A 23 21.89 22.77 -0.66
CA ASP A 23 20.46 22.45 -0.81
C ASP A 23 20.20 20.96 -0.54
N GLU A 24 19.28 20.70 0.39
CA GLU A 24 18.84 19.36 0.78
C GLU A 24 18.07 18.60 -0.31
N SER A 25 17.59 19.31 -1.34
CA SER A 25 16.76 18.74 -2.41
C SER A 25 17.53 17.75 -3.29
N HIS A 26 18.85 17.94 -3.44
CA HIS A 26 19.69 17.11 -4.31
C HIS A 26 20.51 16.06 -3.54
N ILE A 27 20.58 16.15 -2.20
CA ILE A 27 21.37 15.25 -1.34
C ILE A 27 20.98 13.78 -1.55
N VAL A 28 19.67 13.48 -1.58
CA VAL A 28 19.18 12.11 -1.77
C VAL A 28 19.59 11.55 -3.14
N LYS A 29 19.49 12.37 -4.19
CA LYS A 29 19.87 11.97 -5.54
C LYS A 29 21.37 11.74 -5.66
N ALA A 30 22.17 12.66 -5.11
CA ALA A 30 23.63 12.56 -5.11
C ALA A 30 24.12 11.32 -4.35
N TYR A 31 23.54 11.03 -3.18
CA TYR A 31 23.88 9.85 -2.39
C TYR A 31 23.64 8.55 -3.14
N ARG A 32 22.48 8.43 -3.80
CA ARG A 32 22.12 7.24 -4.57
C ARG A 32 23.07 6.97 -5.72
N VAL A 33 23.43 8.03 -6.46
CA VAL A 33 24.36 7.92 -7.58
C VAL A 33 25.76 7.56 -7.09
N ARG A 34 26.23 8.15 -5.98
CA ARG A 34 27.56 7.91 -5.43
C ARG A 34 27.74 6.49 -4.90
N PHE A 35 26.75 5.97 -4.18
CA PHE A 35 26.86 4.69 -3.48
C PHE A 35 26.09 3.55 -4.15
N ASN A 36 25.44 3.82 -5.28
CA ASN A 36 24.62 2.88 -6.04
C ASN A 36 23.58 2.15 -5.19
N VAL A 37 22.82 2.91 -4.40
CA VAL A 37 21.78 2.38 -3.50
C VAL A 37 20.37 2.80 -3.94
N ASP A 38 19.37 2.03 -3.52
CA ASP A 38 17.96 2.37 -3.75
C ASP A 38 17.50 3.57 -2.90
N ASN A 39 16.35 4.14 -3.28
CA ASN A 39 15.78 5.31 -2.60
C ASN A 39 15.52 5.09 -1.11
N ASN A 40 15.05 3.90 -0.70
CA ASN A 40 14.76 3.63 0.71
C ASN A 40 16.05 3.50 1.52
N CYS A 41 17.04 2.81 0.95
CA CYS A 41 18.34 2.65 1.59
C CYS A 41 19.03 4.00 1.77
N ALA A 42 19.03 4.84 0.73
CA ALA A 42 19.55 6.21 0.81
C ALA A 42 18.85 7.01 1.91
N MET A 43 17.52 7.06 1.93
CA MET A 43 16.80 7.86 2.93
C MET A 43 17.08 7.41 4.36
N LYS A 44 17.07 6.09 4.62
CA LYS A 44 17.38 5.55 5.95
C LYS A 44 18.79 5.89 6.40
N GLU A 45 19.75 5.89 5.48
CA GLU A 45 21.15 6.18 5.78
C GLU A 45 21.38 7.67 6.00
N LEU A 46 20.75 8.50 5.19
CA LEU A 46 20.75 9.96 5.36
C LEU A 46 20.10 10.40 6.68
N CYS A 47 19.02 9.74 7.08
CA CYS A 47 18.39 9.91 8.38
C CYS A 47 19.36 9.54 9.53
N MET A 48 20.08 8.41 9.42
CA MET A 48 21.07 8.00 10.42
C MET A 48 22.26 8.96 10.52
N LEU A 49 22.63 9.60 9.40
CA LEU A 49 23.69 10.59 9.36
C LEU A 49 23.22 11.99 9.82
N ASN A 50 21.92 12.18 10.10
CA ASN A 50 21.31 13.47 10.46
C ASN A 50 21.62 14.60 9.47
N VAL A 51 21.75 14.25 8.17
CA VAL A 51 22.05 15.22 7.09
C VAL A 51 20.78 15.85 6.53
N LEU A 52 19.62 15.20 6.67
CA LEU A 52 18.33 15.70 6.18
C LEU A 52 17.53 16.35 7.30
N SER A 53 16.86 17.46 6.98
CA SER A 53 15.86 18.08 7.86
C SER A 53 14.76 17.08 8.27
N PRO A 54 14.26 17.14 9.52
CA PRO A 54 13.17 16.30 9.99
C PRO A 54 11.90 16.41 9.13
N GLU A 55 11.66 17.57 8.49
CA GLU A 55 10.53 17.76 7.58
C GLU A 55 10.65 16.87 6.34
N LYS A 56 11.84 16.77 5.74
CA LYS A 56 12.09 15.91 4.57
C LYS A 56 11.98 14.43 4.92
N GLN A 57 12.45 14.04 6.11
CA GLN A 57 12.33 12.68 6.61
C GLN A 57 10.86 12.28 6.74
N LYS A 58 10.05 13.11 7.42
CA LYS A 58 8.62 12.87 7.61
C LYS A 58 7.84 12.85 6.30
N ALA A 59 8.09 13.81 5.40
CA ALA A 59 7.46 13.84 4.09
C ALA A 59 7.71 12.56 3.29
N TYR A 60 8.92 11.99 3.38
CA TYR A 60 9.23 10.73 2.72
C TYR A 60 8.53 9.52 3.36
N GLU A 61 8.48 9.46 4.68
CA GLU A 61 7.72 8.43 5.39
C GLU A 61 6.22 8.46 5.03
N ASP A 62 5.64 9.65 4.91
CA ASP A 62 4.25 9.82 4.52
C ASP A 62 4.02 9.36 3.07
N ILE A 63 4.94 9.68 2.15
CA ILE A 63 4.91 9.17 0.77
C ILE A 63 4.98 7.63 0.75
N LEU A 64 5.84 7.03 1.58
CA LEU A 64 5.96 5.58 1.72
C LEU A 64 4.68 4.94 2.25
N LYS A 65 4.11 5.50 3.33
CA LYS A 65 2.84 5.05 3.92
C LYS A 65 1.71 5.17 2.91
N ALA A 66 1.62 6.28 2.17
CA ALA A 66 0.62 6.46 1.13
C ALA A 66 0.77 5.43 -0.01
N LYS A 67 2.00 5.13 -0.45
CA LYS A 67 2.26 4.09 -1.45
C LYS A 67 1.88 2.70 -0.94
N ALA A 68 2.18 2.39 0.32
CA ALA A 68 1.78 1.13 0.95
C ALA A 68 0.26 1.01 1.06
N ALA A 69 -0.43 2.07 1.49
CA ALA A 69 -1.89 2.12 1.57
C ALA A 69 -2.55 1.93 0.20
N LYS A 70 -2.03 2.58 -0.86
CA LYS A 70 -2.50 2.36 -2.24
C LYS A 70 -2.30 0.92 -2.71
N LYS A 71 -1.17 0.28 -2.38
CA LYS A 71 -0.94 -1.13 -2.70
C LYS A 71 -1.90 -2.06 -1.93
N ARG A 72 -2.26 -1.72 -0.69
CA ARG A 72 -3.26 -2.48 0.09
C ARG A 72 -4.64 -2.34 -0.51
N LYS A 73 -5.09 -1.13 -0.87
CA LYS A 73 -6.38 -0.90 -1.53
C LYS A 73 -6.53 -1.64 -2.86
N LYS A 74 -5.45 -1.77 -3.65
CA LYS A 74 -5.45 -2.56 -4.89
C LYS A 74 -5.43 -4.08 -4.70
N LYS A 75 -5.17 -4.56 -3.47
CA LYS A 75 -5.12 -5.98 -3.11
C LYS A 75 -6.29 -6.40 -2.22
N GLN A 76 -7.11 -5.46 -1.78
CA GLN A 76 -8.41 -5.83 -1.23
C GLN A 76 -9.27 -6.21 -2.44
N PRO A 77 -9.92 -7.40 -2.44
CA PRO A 77 -11.10 -7.56 -3.27
C PRO A 77 -12.05 -6.39 -2.93
N GLU A 78 -12.83 -5.94 -3.91
CA GLU A 78 -13.98 -5.07 -3.68
C GLU A 78 -14.73 -5.51 -2.42
N PRO A 79 -15.38 -4.60 -1.67
CA PRO A 79 -16.08 -4.97 -0.44
C PRO A 79 -16.89 -6.22 -0.73
N GLU A 80 -16.47 -7.32 -0.09
CA GLU A 80 -17.19 -8.57 -0.09
C GLU A 80 -18.52 -8.19 0.54
N TYR A 81 -19.53 -7.98 -0.33
CA TYR A 81 -20.89 -7.73 0.09
C TYR A 81 -21.20 -8.88 1.03
N ASP A 82 -21.42 -8.49 2.28
CA ASP A 82 -21.61 -9.39 3.40
C ASP A 82 -22.54 -10.54 3.00
N ASN A 83 -21.94 -11.71 2.79
CA ASN A 83 -22.62 -12.93 2.41
C ASN A 83 -23.49 -13.47 3.57
N SER A 84 -23.61 -12.73 4.68
CA SER A 84 -24.56 -12.98 5.77
C SER A 84 -26.02 -12.79 5.36
N PHE A 85 -26.30 -12.29 4.14
CA PHE A 85 -27.65 -12.33 3.53
C PHE A 85 -27.98 -13.65 2.83
N GLN A 86 -27.19 -14.72 3.02
CA GLN A 86 -27.67 -16.11 2.89
C GLN A 86 -28.69 -16.45 3.98
N ASN A 87 -29.61 -15.54 4.27
CA ASN A 87 -30.84 -15.92 4.94
C ASN A 87 -31.64 -16.75 3.94
N ASP A 88 -32.26 -17.79 4.47
CA ASP A 88 -33.22 -18.76 3.93
C ASP A 88 -34.40 -18.19 3.08
N THR A 89 -34.32 -16.96 2.59
CA THR A 89 -35.40 -16.24 1.92
C THR A 89 -35.35 -16.38 0.39
N PHE A 90 -34.16 -16.47 -0.20
CA PHE A 90 -34.00 -16.46 -1.66
C PHE A 90 -33.44 -17.78 -2.19
N TYR A 91 -34.12 -18.37 -3.17
CA TYR A 91 -33.65 -19.50 -3.97
C TYR A 91 -32.51 -19.07 -4.91
N PHE A 92 -32.62 -17.87 -5.50
CA PHE A 92 -31.60 -17.33 -6.41
C PHE A 92 -31.59 -15.79 -6.41
N ILE A 93 -30.45 -15.15 -6.17
CA ILE A 93 -30.29 -13.69 -6.26
C ILE A 93 -29.63 -13.33 -7.59
N ALA A 94 -30.34 -12.60 -8.46
CA ALA A 94 -29.83 -12.17 -9.76
C ALA A 94 -28.87 -10.97 -9.64
N GLY A 95 -28.97 -10.21 -8.55
CA GLY A 95 -28.05 -9.14 -8.22
C GLY A 95 -28.55 -8.24 -7.09
N TYR A 96 -27.83 -7.14 -6.89
CA TYR A 96 -28.17 -6.12 -5.91
C TYR A 96 -28.49 -4.79 -6.61
N THR A 97 -29.50 -4.10 -6.13
CA THR A 97 -29.79 -2.72 -6.57
C THR A 97 -28.72 -1.76 -6.06
N SER A 98 -28.64 -0.55 -6.65
CA SER A 98 -27.69 0.50 -6.19
C SER A 98 -27.87 0.89 -4.71
N GLY A 99 -29.01 0.58 -4.10
CA GLY A 99 -29.29 0.78 -2.68
C GLY A 99 -28.98 -0.43 -1.80
N GLY A 100 -28.40 -1.50 -2.35
CA GLY A 100 -28.01 -2.70 -1.60
C GLY A 100 -29.14 -3.70 -1.32
N ALA A 101 -30.37 -3.47 -1.81
CA ALA A 101 -31.44 -4.45 -1.70
C ALA A 101 -31.21 -5.60 -2.72
N PRO A 102 -31.20 -6.88 -2.29
CA PRO A 102 -31.13 -8.02 -3.20
C PRO A 102 -32.43 -8.12 -4.01
N TYR A 103 -32.31 -8.47 -5.28
CA TYR A 103 -33.46 -8.88 -6.09
C TYR A 103 -33.18 -10.27 -6.68
N GLY A 104 -34.16 -11.14 -6.56
CA GLY A 104 -34.00 -12.57 -6.79
C GLY A 104 -35.33 -13.30 -6.73
N ILE A 105 -35.28 -14.60 -6.95
CA ILE A 105 -36.38 -15.55 -6.82
C ILE A 105 -36.37 -16.07 -5.38
N THR A 106 -37.53 -16.02 -4.71
CA THR A 106 -37.71 -16.61 -3.37
C THR A 106 -37.97 -18.12 -3.46
N TRP A 107 -37.88 -18.83 -2.34
CA TRP A 107 -38.24 -20.25 -2.30
C TRP A 107 -39.70 -20.51 -2.69
N ASP A 108 -40.63 -19.69 -2.20
CA ASP A 108 -42.05 -19.78 -2.57
C ASP A 108 -42.27 -19.56 -4.07
N GLU A 109 -41.61 -18.56 -4.66
CA GLU A 109 -41.70 -18.32 -6.11
C GLU A 109 -41.03 -19.40 -6.95
N ALA A 110 -39.96 -20.01 -6.44
CA ALA A 110 -39.30 -21.14 -7.11
C ALA A 110 -40.20 -22.38 -7.10
N ASP A 111 -40.90 -22.65 -5.99
CA ASP A 111 -41.81 -23.78 -5.86
C ASP A 111 -43.05 -23.62 -6.74
N GLU A 112 -43.66 -22.43 -6.71
CA GLU A 112 -44.81 -22.11 -7.57
C GLU A 112 -44.48 -22.23 -9.07
N LYS A 113 -43.25 -21.89 -9.45
CA LYS A 113 -42.78 -21.97 -10.85
C LYS A 113 -42.19 -23.32 -11.24
N GLY A 114 -42.20 -24.31 -10.34
CA GLY A 114 -41.61 -25.64 -10.57
C GLY A 114 -40.10 -25.60 -10.80
N LEU A 115 -39.42 -24.56 -10.31
CA LEU A 115 -37.97 -24.39 -10.33
C LEU A 115 -37.30 -25.09 -9.13
N SER A 116 -38.08 -25.54 -8.14
CA SER A 116 -37.60 -26.08 -6.86
C SER A 116 -37.12 -27.54 -6.89
N ASN A 117 -37.27 -28.31 -7.98
CA ASN A 117 -36.73 -29.69 -8.06
C ASN A 117 -36.13 -30.03 -9.44
N PRO A 118 -34.92 -30.62 -9.48
CA PRO A 118 -34.56 -31.64 -10.46
C PRO A 118 -35.02 -33.03 -9.98
N ASP A 119 -35.84 -33.68 -10.81
CA ASP A 119 -36.58 -34.97 -10.66
C ASP A 119 -37.92 -34.95 -9.91
#